data_AF-A0AAJ0GZ94-F1
#
_entry.id   AF-A0AAJ0GZ94-F1
#
_cell.length_a   1.000
_cell.length_b   1.000
_cell.length_c   1.000
_cell.angle_alpha   90.00
_cell.angle_beta   90.00
_cell.angle_gamma   90.00
#
_symmetry.space_group_name_H-M   'P 1'
#
loop_
_entity.id
_entity.type
_entity.pdbx_description
1 polymer ?
#
loop_
_entity_poly.entity_id
_entity_poly.type
_entity_poly.pdbx_seq_one_letter_code
_entity_poly.pdbx_strand_id
1 'polypeptide(L)'
;MAVQILSDLHLEAPKAYDTFEIVPKAPHLALLGDIGNVAAHKDDFLGFLTRQLRQFQAVLFVPGNHEAYHSNWPETLGILRAFQEDVRKDGSLGEFVLLDRTAFRLPSSNVVILGCSLFSHVPPESRGGVSLGLNDFYQTSGWDVDTHNDAHKRDLEWLNTQVAELEDSDVKIVILTHWTPTRDPRSIEPRHFRSPVASAFSTDLSGEKCFKSDRVKVWAFGHTHYNCDFTVEREDGAGLLRLVANQRGYYFAQSEGFDGEKTIEL
;
A
#
# COMPACT_ATOMS: atom_id res chain seq x y z
N MET A 1 16.91 11.82 0.75
CA MET A 1 15.85 12.12 -0.24
C MET A 1 14.55 11.66 0.38
N ALA A 2 13.44 12.34 0.14
CA ALA A 2 12.19 12.05 0.86
C ALA A 2 11.05 11.61 -0.07
N VAL A 3 10.13 10.84 0.50
CA VAL A 3 8.82 10.51 -0.09
C VAL A 3 7.75 10.90 0.92
N GLN A 4 6.73 11.62 0.47
CA GLN A 4 5.55 11.92 1.27
C GLN A 4 4.60 10.72 1.21
N ILE A 5 4.12 10.23 2.35
CA ILE A 5 3.34 8.99 2.44
C ILE A 5 1.93 9.25 2.98
N LEU A 6 0.91 8.78 2.27
CA LEU A 6 -0.49 8.83 2.70
C LEU A 6 -1.20 7.55 2.30
N SER A 7 -2.21 7.14 3.07
CA SER A 7 -3.08 6.02 2.73
C SER A 7 -4.45 6.16 3.38
N ASP A 8 -5.38 5.28 2.99
CA ASP A 8 -6.70 5.14 3.63
C ASP A 8 -7.43 6.50 3.66
N LEU A 9 -7.36 7.24 2.56
CA LEU A 9 -7.97 8.55 2.43
C LEU A 9 -9.50 8.47 2.34
N HIS A 10 -10.03 7.35 1.81
CA HIS A 10 -11.45 7.08 1.62
C HIS A 10 -12.22 8.24 1.00
N LEU A 11 -11.73 8.73 -0.14
CA LEU A 11 -12.33 9.89 -0.83
C LEU A 11 -13.64 9.56 -1.53
N GLU A 12 -14.10 8.30 -1.51
CA GLU A 12 -15.36 7.80 -2.05
C GLU A 12 -16.57 8.09 -1.14
N ALA A 13 -16.36 8.20 0.18
CA ALA A 13 -17.45 8.20 1.16
C ALA A 13 -17.19 9.17 2.34
N PRO A 14 -17.66 10.44 2.25
CA PRO A 14 -18.30 11.05 1.09
C PRO A 14 -17.32 11.33 -0.04
N LYS A 15 -17.84 11.49 -1.26
CA LYS A 15 -17.05 11.93 -2.40
C LYS A 15 -16.32 13.24 -2.08
N ALA A 16 -14.99 13.19 -2.07
CA ALA A 16 -14.13 14.31 -1.70
C ALA A 16 -12.89 14.44 -2.61
N TYR A 17 -12.86 13.72 -3.74
CA TYR A 17 -11.75 13.71 -4.68
C TYR A 17 -11.32 15.12 -5.09
N ASP A 18 -12.26 16.01 -5.38
CA ASP A 18 -12.06 17.39 -5.83
C ASP A 18 -11.75 18.39 -4.71
N THR A 19 -12.09 18.07 -3.47
CA THR A 19 -11.88 18.95 -2.31
C THR A 19 -10.70 18.58 -1.42
N PHE A 20 -10.22 17.34 -1.48
CA PHE A 20 -9.11 16.90 -0.63
C PHE A 20 -7.78 17.37 -1.22
N GLU A 21 -7.06 18.20 -0.46
CA GLU A 21 -5.77 18.76 -0.87
C GLU A 21 -4.61 18.03 -0.18
N ILE A 22 -3.59 17.67 -0.96
CA ILE A 22 -2.30 17.21 -0.45
C ILE A 22 -1.29 18.31 -0.73
N VAL A 23 -0.75 18.92 0.33
CA VAL A 23 0.31 19.92 0.21
C VAL A 23 1.65 19.19 0.01
N PRO A 24 2.40 19.46 -1.08
CA PRO A 24 3.68 18.79 -1.30
C PRO A 24 4.71 19.11 -0.21
N LYS A 25 5.27 18.05 0.37
CA LYS A 25 6.36 18.10 1.37
C LYS A 25 7.59 17.29 0.96
N ALA A 26 7.50 16.58 -0.17
CA ALA A 26 8.60 15.88 -0.82
C ALA A 26 8.39 15.87 -2.35
N PRO A 27 9.42 15.59 -3.16
CA PRO A 27 9.27 15.52 -4.62
C PRO A 27 8.40 14.36 -5.10
N HIS A 28 8.31 13.28 -4.32
CA HIS A 28 7.54 12.08 -4.65
C HIS A 28 6.44 11.87 -3.62
N LEU A 29 5.25 11.50 -4.09
CA LEU A 29 4.11 11.12 -3.27
C LEU A 29 3.91 9.61 -3.37
N ALA A 30 3.73 8.92 -2.25
CA ALA A 30 3.31 7.53 -2.19
C ALA A 30 1.91 7.43 -1.57
N LEU A 31 0.99 6.86 -2.35
CA LEU A 31 -0.39 6.58 -1.96
C LEU A 31 -0.53 5.07 -1.73
N LEU A 32 -0.66 4.66 -0.47
CA LEU A 32 -0.54 3.24 -0.06
C LEU A 32 -1.90 2.54 0.09
N GLY A 33 -2.77 2.74 -0.89
CA GLY A 33 -4.09 2.12 -0.99
C GLY A 33 -5.21 2.84 -0.24
N ASP A 34 -6.43 2.44 -0.55
CA ASP A 34 -7.68 2.97 -0.01
C ASP A 34 -7.82 4.50 -0.19
N ILE A 35 -7.44 4.96 -1.37
CA ILE A 35 -7.69 6.34 -1.82
C ILE A 35 -9.14 6.48 -2.26
N GLY A 36 -9.68 5.45 -2.91
CA GLY A 36 -11.10 5.25 -3.14
C GLY A 36 -11.43 4.42 -4.39
N ASN A 37 -12.71 4.33 -4.72
CA ASN A 37 -13.16 3.37 -5.74
C ASN A 37 -12.76 3.79 -7.17
N VAL A 38 -11.95 2.97 -7.84
CA VAL A 38 -11.36 3.31 -9.15
C VAL A 38 -12.41 3.23 -10.25
N ALA A 39 -13.09 2.10 -10.40
CA ALA A 39 -14.01 1.92 -11.53
C ALA A 39 -15.31 2.69 -11.31
N ALA A 40 -15.88 2.63 -10.11
CA ALA A 40 -17.15 3.30 -9.79
C ALA A 40 -17.05 4.82 -9.86
N HIS A 41 -15.91 5.40 -9.48
CA HIS A 41 -15.67 6.85 -9.48
C HIS A 41 -14.57 7.27 -10.46
N LYS A 42 -14.43 6.56 -11.57
CA LYS A 42 -13.30 6.68 -12.51
C LYS A 42 -12.87 8.10 -12.83
N ASP A 43 -13.79 8.94 -13.30
CA ASP A 43 -13.42 10.29 -13.73
C ASP A 43 -12.96 11.18 -12.56
N ASP A 44 -13.64 11.09 -11.41
CA ASP A 44 -13.28 11.83 -10.20
C ASP A 44 -11.93 11.35 -9.62
N PHE A 45 -11.73 10.04 -9.58
CA PHE A 45 -10.55 9.38 -9.06
C PHE A 45 -9.31 9.70 -9.90
N LEU A 46 -9.41 9.53 -11.23
CA LEU A 46 -8.32 9.87 -12.14
C LEU A 46 -8.05 11.38 -12.13
N GLY A 47 -9.10 12.22 -12.03
CA GLY A 47 -8.96 13.65 -11.84
C GLY A 47 -8.17 14.02 -10.57
N PHE A 48 -8.38 13.30 -9.48
CA PHE A 48 -7.58 13.44 -8.25
C PHE A 48 -6.11 13.08 -8.47
N LEU A 49 -5.81 11.95 -9.10
CA LEU A 49 -4.43 11.56 -9.40
C LEU A 49 -3.74 12.56 -10.34
N THR A 50 -4.43 13.05 -11.37
CA THR A 50 -3.90 14.09 -12.27
C THR A 50 -3.56 15.38 -11.52
N ARG A 51 -4.35 15.79 -10.54
CA ARG A 51 -4.01 16.96 -9.69
C ARG A 51 -2.71 16.74 -8.92
N GLN A 52 -2.49 15.54 -8.38
CA GLN A 52 -1.24 15.23 -7.67
C GLN A 52 -0.05 15.24 -8.64
N LEU A 53 -0.20 14.66 -9.83
CA LEU A 53 0.85 14.61 -10.86
C LEU A 53 1.26 16.01 -11.37
N ARG A 54 0.45 17.06 -11.15
CA ARG A 54 0.85 18.45 -11.45
C ARG A 54 1.75 19.07 -10.39
N GLN A 55 1.84 18.46 -9.21
CA GLN A 55 2.52 19.00 -8.03
C GLN A 55 3.72 18.15 -7.59
N PHE A 56 3.73 16.86 -7.95
CA PHE A 56 4.78 15.90 -7.60
C PHE A 56 5.53 15.43 -8.85
N GLN A 57 6.82 15.13 -8.70
CA GLN A 57 7.65 14.55 -9.75
C GLN A 57 7.23 13.12 -10.09
N ALA A 58 6.80 12.35 -9.09
CA ALA A 58 6.11 11.09 -9.30
C ALA A 58 5.06 10.82 -8.21
N VAL A 59 4.01 10.09 -8.61
CA VAL A 59 3.01 9.51 -7.71
C VAL A 59 3.15 7.99 -7.78
N LEU A 60 3.63 7.40 -6.68
CA LEU A 60 3.78 5.98 -6.47
C LEU A 60 2.48 5.45 -5.86
N PHE A 61 1.76 4.60 -6.58
CA PHE A 61 0.40 4.21 -6.21
C PHE A 61 0.29 2.71 -5.96
N VAL A 62 0.04 2.32 -4.72
CA VAL A 62 -0.32 0.93 -4.36
C VAL A 62 -1.84 0.83 -4.28
N PRO A 63 -2.50 -0.08 -5.01
CA PRO A 63 -3.93 -0.34 -4.83
C PRO A 63 -4.21 -1.06 -3.48
N GLY A 64 -5.18 -0.55 -2.73
CA GLY A 64 -5.83 -1.21 -1.59
C GLY A 64 -7.14 -1.89 -1.98
N ASN A 65 -7.89 -2.38 -0.99
CA ASN A 65 -9.13 -3.11 -1.25
C ASN A 65 -10.24 -2.20 -1.80
N HIS A 66 -10.33 -0.94 -1.34
CA HIS A 66 -11.38 -0.02 -1.79
C HIS A 66 -11.23 0.40 -3.24
N GLU A 67 -10.02 0.31 -3.82
CA GLU A 67 -9.84 0.58 -5.25
C GLU A 67 -10.72 -0.34 -6.13
N ALA A 68 -10.95 -1.59 -5.71
CA ALA A 68 -11.73 -2.59 -6.45
C ALA A 68 -13.20 -2.69 -6.05
N TYR A 69 -13.63 -1.96 -5.00
CA TYR A 69 -15.02 -1.96 -4.55
C TYR A 69 -15.97 -1.48 -5.65
N HIS A 70 -17.15 -2.12 -5.69
CA HIS A 70 -18.20 -1.94 -6.70
C HIS A 70 -17.75 -2.29 -8.14
N SER A 71 -16.67 -3.07 -8.27
CA SER A 71 -16.13 -3.56 -9.53
C SER A 71 -15.38 -4.88 -9.28
N ASN A 72 -14.26 -5.12 -9.94
CA ASN A 72 -13.38 -6.28 -9.83
C ASN A 72 -11.92 -5.86 -10.07
N TRP A 73 -10.99 -6.69 -9.61
CA TRP A 73 -9.55 -6.43 -9.75
C TRP A 73 -9.06 -6.29 -11.21
N PRO A 74 -9.45 -7.17 -12.16
CA PRO A 74 -9.05 -7.02 -13.56
C PRO A 74 -9.42 -5.65 -14.18
N GLU A 75 -10.65 -5.19 -13.98
CA GLU A 75 -11.12 -3.89 -14.47
C GLU A 75 -10.38 -2.73 -13.80
N THR A 76 -10.27 -2.78 -12.47
CA THR A 76 -9.56 -1.77 -11.66
C THR A 76 -8.12 -1.59 -12.12
N LEU A 77 -7.35 -2.68 -12.23
CA LEU A 77 -5.96 -2.63 -12.71
C LEU A 77 -5.89 -2.23 -14.19
N GLY A 78 -6.87 -2.60 -15.01
CA GLY A 78 -6.97 -2.16 -16.40
C GLY A 78 -7.09 -0.64 -16.53
N ILE A 79 -7.92 -0.01 -15.70
CA ILE A 79 -8.09 1.45 -15.66
C ILE A 79 -6.78 2.12 -15.23
N LEU A 80 -6.15 1.66 -14.15
CA LEU A 80 -4.91 2.26 -13.62
C LEU A 80 -3.75 2.12 -14.61
N ARG A 81 -3.62 0.97 -15.29
CA ARG A 81 -2.59 0.78 -16.34
C ARG A 81 -2.84 1.65 -17.55
N ALA A 82 -4.08 1.79 -18.00
CA ALA A 82 -4.41 2.71 -19.11
C ALA A 82 -4.08 4.15 -18.74
N PHE A 83 -4.43 4.57 -17.52
CA PHE A 83 -4.08 5.89 -17.00
C PHE A 83 -2.56 6.13 -16.95
N GLN A 84 -1.78 5.14 -16.49
CA GLN A 84 -0.32 5.22 -16.51
C GLN A 84 0.23 5.48 -17.92
N GLU A 85 -0.28 4.76 -18.93
CA GLU A 85 0.15 4.94 -20.31
C GLU A 85 -0.26 6.29 -20.89
N ASP A 86 -1.41 6.84 -20.49
CA ASP A 86 -1.85 8.16 -20.92
C ASP A 86 -1.05 9.29 -20.27
N VAL A 87 -0.76 9.19 -18.97
CA VAL A 87 0.11 10.14 -18.24
C VAL A 87 1.51 10.19 -18.86
N ARG A 88 2.08 9.03 -19.23
CA ARG A 88 3.41 8.96 -19.88
C ARG A 88 3.51 9.74 -21.20
N LYS A 89 2.39 10.01 -21.87
CA LYS A 89 2.34 10.79 -23.12
C LYS A 89 2.26 12.30 -22.86
N ASP A 90 1.92 12.71 -21.64
CA ASP A 90 1.76 14.11 -21.24
C ASP A 90 2.97 14.58 -20.43
N GLY A 91 3.93 15.22 -21.11
CA GLY A 91 5.15 15.75 -20.47
C GLY A 91 4.91 16.94 -19.52
N SER A 92 3.66 17.40 -19.35
CA SER A 92 3.31 18.42 -18.34
C SER A 92 3.00 17.84 -16.96
N LEU A 93 2.89 16.51 -16.86
CA LEU A 93 2.63 15.78 -15.63
C LEU A 93 3.90 15.10 -15.13
N GLY A 94 3.97 14.86 -13.82
CA GLY A 94 4.92 13.92 -13.21
C GLY A 94 4.64 12.47 -13.63
N GLU A 95 5.49 11.56 -13.17
CA GLU A 95 5.35 10.13 -13.47
C GLU A 95 4.30 9.47 -12.57
N PHE A 96 3.32 8.80 -13.16
CA PHE A 96 2.47 7.87 -12.41
C PHE A 96 3.09 6.48 -12.43
N VAL A 97 3.27 5.87 -11.26
CA VAL A 97 3.83 4.52 -11.12
C VAL A 97 2.85 3.66 -10.36
N LEU A 98 2.17 2.76 -11.07
CA LEU A 98 1.34 1.71 -10.48
C LEU A 98 2.25 0.65 -9.85
N LEU A 99 2.19 0.56 -8.53
CA LEU A 99 2.90 -0.43 -7.72
C LEU A 99 2.06 -1.71 -7.56
N ASP A 100 1.89 -2.44 -8.65
CA ASP A 100 1.29 -3.79 -8.70
C ASP A 100 2.39 -4.80 -9.06
N ARG A 101 3.17 -5.22 -8.06
CA ARG A 101 4.41 -6.01 -8.24
C ARG A 101 5.40 -5.32 -9.17
N THR A 102 5.72 -4.07 -8.84
CA THR A 102 6.59 -3.19 -9.63
C THR A 102 7.75 -2.65 -8.80
N ALA A 103 8.93 -2.57 -9.41
CA ALA A 103 10.12 -1.95 -8.84
C ALA A 103 10.34 -0.57 -9.47
N PHE A 104 10.48 0.46 -8.64
CA PHE A 104 10.80 1.84 -9.04
C PHE A 104 12.17 2.22 -8.52
N ARG A 105 13.10 2.55 -9.43
CA ARG A 105 14.44 3.03 -9.06
C ARG A 105 14.38 4.54 -8.89
N LEU A 106 14.59 5.00 -7.67
CA LEU A 106 14.52 6.42 -7.36
C LEU A 106 15.67 7.16 -8.06
N PRO A 107 15.40 8.14 -8.95
CA PRO A 107 16.42 8.80 -9.75
C PRO A 107 17.55 9.38 -8.90
N SER A 108 18.79 9.25 -9.37
CA SER A 108 19.99 9.80 -8.71
C SER A 108 20.21 9.29 -7.26
N SER A 109 19.76 8.08 -6.92
CA SER A 109 20.10 7.39 -5.68
C SER A 109 20.34 5.90 -5.84
N ASN A 110 20.79 5.26 -4.76
CA ASN A 110 20.84 3.81 -4.65
C ASN A 110 19.56 3.21 -4.02
N VAL A 111 18.44 3.92 -4.03
CA VAL A 111 17.18 3.43 -3.46
C VAL A 111 16.33 2.76 -4.53
N VAL A 112 15.86 1.55 -4.22
CA VAL A 112 14.86 0.83 -5.01
C VAL A 112 13.60 0.70 -4.16
N ILE A 113 12.49 1.19 -4.69
CA ILE A 113 11.17 1.07 -4.10
C ILE A 113 10.49 -0.14 -4.74
N LEU A 114 10.13 -1.13 -3.94
CA LEU A 114 9.32 -2.27 -4.36
C LEU A 114 7.90 -2.05 -3.88
N GLY A 115 6.89 -2.29 -4.73
CA GLY A 115 5.52 -2.19 -4.28
C GLY A 115 4.54 -3.13 -4.95
N CYS A 116 3.61 -3.60 -4.14
CA CYS A 116 2.47 -4.45 -4.47
C CYS A 116 1.41 -4.23 -3.37
N SER A 117 0.17 -4.68 -3.59
CA SER A 117 -0.86 -4.62 -2.55
C SER A 117 -0.44 -5.41 -1.29
N LEU A 118 0.14 -6.59 -1.47
CA LEU A 118 0.47 -7.57 -0.42
C LEU A 118 -0.76 -8.06 0.33
N PHE A 119 -1.80 -8.50 -0.37
CA PHE A 119 -2.98 -9.10 0.28
C PHE A 119 -2.58 -10.02 1.43
N SER A 120 -3.33 -10.07 2.53
CA SER A 120 -2.97 -10.93 3.65
C SER A 120 -3.22 -12.43 3.38
N HIS A 121 -2.65 -13.30 4.19
CA HIS A 121 -2.97 -14.73 4.20
C HIS A 121 -4.04 -15.05 5.24
N VAL A 122 -5.18 -15.57 4.76
CA VAL A 122 -6.29 -16.04 5.57
C VAL A 122 -6.20 -17.56 5.74
N PRO A 123 -5.85 -18.08 6.93
CA PRO A 123 -5.69 -19.51 7.13
C PRO A 123 -7.06 -20.22 7.19
N PRO A 124 -7.13 -21.54 6.94
CA PRO A 124 -8.38 -22.28 6.82
C PRO A 124 -9.33 -22.12 8.03
N GLU A 125 -8.79 -22.07 9.24
CA GLU A 125 -9.55 -21.90 10.49
C GLU A 125 -10.23 -20.53 10.60
N SER A 126 -9.70 -19.50 9.94
CA SER A 126 -10.27 -18.14 9.94
C SER A 126 -11.22 -17.91 8.77
N ARG A 127 -11.22 -18.80 7.76
CA ARG A 127 -11.91 -18.59 6.48
C ARG A 127 -13.36 -18.16 6.64
N GLY A 128 -14.14 -18.90 7.43
CA GLY A 128 -15.58 -18.62 7.60
C GLY A 128 -15.85 -17.30 8.30
N GLY A 129 -15.06 -16.94 9.30
CA GLY A 129 -15.18 -15.66 10.00
C GLY A 129 -14.82 -14.49 9.09
N VAL A 130 -13.73 -14.63 8.33
CA VAL A 130 -13.25 -13.62 7.39
C VAL A 130 -14.20 -13.42 6.21
N SER A 131 -14.64 -14.50 5.57
CA SER A 131 -15.49 -14.41 4.37
C SER A 131 -16.86 -13.79 4.66
N LEU A 132 -17.35 -13.94 5.89
CA LEU A 132 -18.63 -13.36 6.32
C LEU A 132 -18.46 -11.98 6.99
N GLY A 133 -17.26 -11.67 7.48
CA GLY A 133 -17.00 -10.49 8.31
C GLY A 133 -16.48 -9.29 7.55
N LEU A 134 -15.96 -9.45 6.32
CA LEU A 134 -15.37 -8.36 5.55
C LEU A 134 -16.14 -8.00 4.30
N ASN A 135 -16.29 -6.69 4.10
CA ASN A 135 -16.91 -6.10 2.93
C ASN A 135 -16.18 -6.42 1.64
N ASP A 136 -14.89 -6.70 1.67
CA ASP A 136 -14.06 -7.01 0.49
C ASP A 136 -14.69 -8.11 -0.38
N PHE A 137 -15.20 -9.16 0.25
CA PHE A 137 -15.81 -10.32 -0.41
C PHE A 137 -17.27 -10.09 -0.86
N TYR A 138 -17.84 -8.93 -0.54
CA TYR A 138 -19.19 -8.54 -0.94
C TYR A 138 -19.18 -7.39 -1.96
N GLN A 139 -18.24 -6.46 -1.81
CA GLN A 139 -18.12 -5.27 -2.64
C GLN A 139 -17.28 -5.50 -3.90
N THR A 140 -16.46 -6.55 -3.92
CA THR A 140 -15.60 -6.88 -5.07
C THR A 140 -16.10 -8.13 -5.78
N SER A 141 -16.49 -7.97 -7.04
CA SER A 141 -16.99 -9.06 -7.87
C SER A 141 -15.88 -10.06 -8.19
N GLY A 142 -16.19 -11.35 -8.04
CA GLY A 142 -15.23 -12.43 -8.29
C GLY A 142 -14.08 -12.49 -7.30
N TRP A 143 -14.25 -11.94 -6.09
CA TRP A 143 -13.25 -11.97 -5.03
C TRP A 143 -13.73 -12.82 -3.86
N ASP A 144 -13.05 -13.94 -3.63
CA ASP A 144 -13.25 -14.81 -2.48
C ASP A 144 -11.94 -15.03 -1.73
N VAL A 145 -11.98 -15.78 -0.62
CA VAL A 145 -10.81 -16.02 0.22
C VAL A 145 -9.71 -16.79 -0.53
N ASP A 146 -10.06 -17.68 -1.45
CA ASP A 146 -9.05 -18.42 -2.24
C ASP A 146 -8.32 -17.48 -3.19
N THR A 147 -9.07 -16.66 -3.91
CA THR A 147 -8.52 -15.66 -4.84
C THR A 147 -7.65 -14.63 -4.10
N HIS A 148 -8.07 -14.22 -2.90
CA HIS A 148 -7.30 -13.35 -2.00
C HIS A 148 -5.97 -13.98 -1.58
N ASN A 149 -5.99 -15.24 -1.14
CA ASN A 149 -4.78 -15.97 -0.76
C ASN A 149 -3.86 -16.25 -1.95
N ASP A 150 -4.41 -16.51 -3.14
CA ASP A 150 -3.63 -16.64 -4.37
C ASP A 150 -2.97 -15.31 -4.77
N ALA A 151 -3.62 -14.18 -4.51
CA ALA A 151 -3.02 -12.86 -4.68
C ALA A 151 -1.88 -12.62 -3.66
N HIS A 152 -2.10 -12.94 -2.37
CA HIS A 152 -1.05 -12.91 -1.34
C HIS A 152 0.19 -13.68 -1.77
N LYS A 153 0.01 -14.93 -2.20
CA LYS A 153 1.11 -15.81 -2.61
C LYS A 153 1.93 -15.20 -3.75
N ARG A 154 1.26 -14.65 -4.78
CA ARG A 154 1.93 -13.99 -5.91
C ARG A 154 2.71 -12.75 -5.49
N ASP A 155 2.14 -11.95 -4.59
CA ASP A 155 2.80 -10.74 -4.08
C ASP A 155 4.03 -11.08 -3.23
N LEU A 156 3.91 -12.05 -2.33
CA LEU A 156 5.00 -12.49 -1.47
C LEU A 156 6.14 -13.15 -2.26
N GLU A 157 5.80 -14.04 -3.20
CA GLU A 157 6.79 -14.66 -4.08
C GLU A 157 7.56 -13.59 -4.86
N TRP A 158 6.85 -12.63 -5.47
CA TRP A 158 7.48 -11.54 -6.19
C TRP A 158 8.40 -10.68 -5.30
N LEU A 159 7.95 -10.28 -4.10
CA LEU A 159 8.78 -9.50 -3.17
C LEU A 159 10.05 -10.26 -2.77
N ASN A 160 9.92 -11.54 -2.39
CA ASN A 160 11.06 -12.37 -2.02
C ASN A 160 12.06 -12.51 -3.17
N THR A 161 11.58 -12.70 -4.41
CA THR A 161 12.42 -12.75 -5.61
C THR A 161 13.13 -11.43 -5.86
N GLN A 162 12.42 -10.30 -5.84
CA GLN A 162 13.03 -8.98 -6.07
C GLN A 162 14.07 -8.62 -5.00
N VAL A 163 13.79 -8.92 -3.73
CA VAL A 163 14.74 -8.68 -2.65
C VAL A 163 15.98 -9.57 -2.82
N ALA A 164 15.80 -10.85 -3.19
CA ALA A 164 16.93 -11.75 -3.46
C ALA A 164 17.82 -11.25 -4.61
N GLU A 165 17.23 -10.75 -5.69
CA GLU A 165 17.96 -10.20 -6.85
C GLU A 165 18.75 -8.93 -6.50
N LEU A 166 18.26 -8.15 -5.55
CA LEU A 166 18.87 -6.89 -5.12
C LEU A 166 19.87 -7.03 -3.97
N GLU A 167 19.92 -8.19 -3.31
CA GLU A 167 20.67 -8.43 -2.08
C GLU A 167 22.19 -8.20 -2.25
N ASP A 168 22.73 -8.62 -3.40
CA ASP A 168 24.14 -8.50 -3.77
C ASP A 168 24.51 -7.11 -4.33
N SER A 169 23.51 -6.24 -4.52
CA SER A 169 23.73 -4.87 -5.02
C SER A 169 23.90 -3.88 -3.87
N ASP A 170 24.63 -2.79 -4.11
CA ASP A 170 24.73 -1.68 -3.15
C ASP A 170 23.48 -0.78 -3.21
N VAL A 171 22.34 -1.34 -2.82
CA VAL A 171 21.05 -0.65 -2.79
C VAL A 171 20.44 -0.61 -1.39
N LYS A 172 19.58 0.38 -1.17
CA LYS A 172 18.61 0.38 -0.10
C LYS A 172 17.25 0.03 -0.68
N ILE A 173 16.54 -0.88 -0.04
CA ILE A 173 15.20 -1.29 -0.45
C ILE A 173 14.18 -0.64 0.47
N VAL A 174 13.16 -0.05 -0.14
CA VAL A 174 11.95 0.46 0.51
C VAL A 174 10.79 -0.36 -0.02
N ILE A 175 9.98 -0.92 0.87
CA ILE A 175 8.80 -1.68 0.48
C ILE A 175 7.55 -0.86 0.77
N LEU A 176 6.66 -0.73 -0.21
CA LEU A 176 5.39 -0.01 -0.12
C LEU A 176 4.26 -1.00 -0.38
N THR A 177 3.39 -1.21 0.60
CA THR A 177 2.25 -2.12 0.50
C THR A 177 0.97 -1.49 1.02
N HIS A 178 -0.18 -2.11 0.78
CA HIS A 178 -1.41 -1.67 1.46
C HIS A 178 -1.61 -2.46 2.75
N TRP A 179 -1.57 -3.78 2.69
CA TRP A 179 -1.65 -4.65 3.87
C TRP A 179 -0.33 -4.67 4.66
N THR A 180 -0.44 -4.93 5.96
CA THR A 180 0.71 -4.94 6.88
C THR A 180 1.49 -6.26 6.85
N PRO A 181 2.84 -6.22 6.87
CA PRO A 181 3.72 -7.39 6.86
C PRO A 181 3.98 -7.98 8.25
N THR A 182 3.30 -7.49 9.29
CA THR A 182 3.58 -7.89 10.67
C THR A 182 2.30 -8.01 11.51
N ARG A 183 2.40 -8.80 12.58
CA ARG A 183 1.41 -8.87 13.67
C ARG A 183 1.90 -8.21 14.96
N ASP A 184 2.94 -7.39 14.88
CA ASP A 184 3.45 -6.63 16.03
C ASP A 184 2.32 -5.74 16.61
N PRO A 185 2.05 -5.80 17.93
CA PRO A 185 1.01 -5.00 18.57
C PRO A 185 1.16 -3.49 18.36
N ARG A 186 2.35 -2.98 18.04
CA ARG A 186 2.60 -1.57 17.72
C ARG A 186 2.09 -1.15 16.33
N SER A 187 1.64 -2.10 15.51
CA SER A 187 1.08 -1.87 14.17
C SER A 187 -0.43 -2.17 14.06
N ILE A 188 -1.03 -2.60 15.17
CA ILE A 188 -2.43 -3.05 15.22
C ILE A 188 -3.13 -2.25 16.32
N GLU A 189 -4.29 -1.69 15.98
CA GLU A 189 -5.19 -1.09 16.97
C GLU A 189 -5.52 -2.12 18.07
N PRO A 190 -5.27 -1.84 19.36
CA PRO A 190 -5.39 -2.83 20.44
C PRO A 190 -6.75 -3.55 20.52
N ARG A 191 -7.83 -2.86 20.12
CA ARG A 191 -9.20 -3.42 20.10
C ARG A 191 -9.37 -4.56 19.09
N HIS A 192 -8.50 -4.64 18.08
CA HIS A 192 -8.57 -5.63 16.99
C HIS A 192 -7.60 -6.81 17.15
N PHE A 193 -6.71 -6.78 18.15
CA PHE A 193 -5.67 -7.81 18.36
C PHE A 193 -6.21 -9.25 18.45
N ARG A 194 -7.45 -9.45 18.93
CA ARG A 194 -8.11 -10.76 19.02
C ARG A 194 -9.32 -10.91 18.10
N SER A 195 -9.41 -10.06 17.08
CA SER A 195 -10.53 -10.11 16.14
C SER A 195 -10.53 -11.44 15.38
N PRO A 196 -11.69 -12.11 15.21
CA PRO A 196 -11.79 -13.33 14.42
C PRO A 196 -11.47 -13.10 12.94
N VAL A 197 -11.41 -11.84 12.49
CA VAL A 197 -11.04 -11.46 11.12
C VAL A 197 -9.63 -10.88 11.00
N ALA A 198 -8.82 -10.88 12.06
CA ALA A 198 -7.50 -10.23 12.07
C ALA A 198 -6.53 -10.73 10.98
N SER A 199 -6.67 -11.99 10.57
CA SER A 199 -5.85 -12.59 9.50
C SER A 199 -6.10 -11.98 8.12
N ALA A 200 -7.23 -11.30 7.93
CA ALA A 200 -7.52 -10.59 6.69
C ALA A 200 -6.86 -9.20 6.59
N PHE A 201 -6.30 -8.71 7.71
CA PHE A 201 -5.62 -7.42 7.76
C PHE A 201 -4.10 -7.57 7.81
N SER A 202 -3.60 -8.66 8.40
CA SER A 202 -2.18 -8.81 8.73
C SER A 202 -1.65 -10.24 8.58
N THR A 203 -0.45 -10.34 7.99
CA THR A 203 0.32 -11.59 7.91
C THR A 203 1.68 -11.35 8.55
N ASP A 204 2.11 -12.26 9.41
CA ASP A 204 3.47 -12.18 9.96
C ASP A 204 4.47 -12.70 8.93
N LEU A 205 5.24 -11.78 8.34
CA LEU A 205 6.28 -12.08 7.36
C LEU A 205 7.68 -12.08 7.97
N SER A 206 7.83 -12.08 9.29
CA SER A 206 9.13 -12.10 9.96
C SER A 206 10.05 -13.27 9.52
N GLY A 207 9.46 -14.37 9.06
CA GLY A 207 10.15 -15.53 8.49
C GLY A 207 10.67 -15.35 7.05
N GLU A 208 10.16 -14.36 6.32
CA GLU A 208 10.31 -14.21 4.87
C GLU A 208 11.56 -13.41 4.47
N LYS A 209 12.10 -13.67 3.28
CA LYS A 209 13.32 -13.00 2.81
C LYS A 209 13.16 -11.49 2.69
N CYS A 210 12.01 -11.05 2.19
CA CYS A 210 11.68 -9.63 2.07
C CYS A 210 11.61 -8.90 3.42
N PHE A 211 11.41 -9.63 4.52
CA PHE A 211 11.49 -9.06 5.87
C PHE A 211 12.90 -9.16 6.43
N LYS A 212 13.59 -10.29 6.21
CA LYS A 212 14.91 -10.59 6.78
C LYS A 212 16.09 -9.90 6.11
N SER A 213 15.97 -9.48 4.86
CA SER A 213 17.13 -8.90 4.15
C SER A 213 17.55 -7.56 4.75
N ASP A 214 18.83 -7.43 5.09
CA ASP A 214 19.39 -6.21 5.66
C ASP A 214 19.29 -5.02 4.69
N ARG A 215 19.16 -5.27 3.38
CA ARG A 215 18.94 -4.25 2.35
C ARG A 215 17.60 -3.55 2.49
N VAL A 216 16.60 -4.21 3.07
CA VAL A 216 15.29 -3.61 3.35
C VAL A 216 15.41 -2.74 4.59
N LYS A 217 15.24 -1.42 4.41
CA LYS A 217 15.42 -0.41 5.46
C LYS A 217 14.10 0.15 5.98
N VAL A 218 13.11 0.27 5.10
CA VAL A 218 11.79 0.82 5.40
C VAL A 218 10.72 -0.03 4.75
N TRP A 219 9.65 -0.30 5.49
CA TRP A 219 8.42 -0.88 4.96
C TRP A 219 7.24 -0.02 5.41
N ALA A 220 6.60 0.64 4.45
CA ALA A 220 5.43 1.48 4.68
C ALA A 220 4.15 0.79 4.21
N PHE A 221 3.07 0.91 4.98
CA PHE A 221 1.79 0.24 4.73
C PHE A 221 0.58 1.05 5.20
N GLY A 222 -0.63 0.55 4.91
CA GLY A 222 -1.93 1.10 5.31
C GLY A 222 -2.88 0.05 5.90
N HIS A 223 -4.16 0.09 5.54
CA HIS A 223 -5.23 -0.89 5.77
C HIS A 223 -5.68 -1.11 7.23
N THR A 224 -4.79 -0.98 8.21
CA THR A 224 -5.10 -1.28 9.62
C THR A 224 -5.84 -0.15 10.34
N HIS A 225 -5.95 1.02 9.71
CA HIS A 225 -6.44 2.29 10.25
C HIS A 225 -5.72 2.69 11.55
N TYR A 226 -4.47 2.27 11.72
CA TYR A 226 -3.67 2.52 12.90
C TYR A 226 -2.29 3.07 12.51
N ASN A 227 -2.02 4.30 12.92
CA ASN A 227 -0.78 4.98 12.60
C ASN A 227 0.36 4.51 13.50
N CYS A 228 1.50 4.23 12.90
CA CYS A 228 2.68 3.77 13.62
C CYS A 228 3.97 4.18 12.91
N ASP A 229 5.03 4.37 13.70
CA ASP A 229 6.38 4.62 13.20
C ASP A 229 7.37 4.07 14.21
N PHE A 230 7.89 2.87 13.96
CA PHE A 230 8.78 2.19 14.88
C PHE A 230 9.78 1.32 14.15
N THR A 231 10.84 0.97 14.85
CA THR A 231 11.86 0.06 14.34
C THR A 231 11.74 -1.29 15.02
N VAL A 232 11.88 -2.35 14.24
CA VAL A 232 12.08 -3.72 14.72
C VAL A 232 13.52 -4.13 14.53
N GLU A 233 14.07 -4.78 15.54
CA GLU A 233 15.33 -5.51 15.42
C GLU A 233 15.01 -6.90 14.86
N ARG A 234 15.63 -7.23 13.74
CA ARG A 234 15.44 -8.53 13.09
C ARG A 234 16.39 -9.56 13.67
N GLU A 235 15.95 -10.81 13.66
CA GLU A 235 16.76 -11.95 14.09
C GLU A 235 18.04 -12.08 13.26
N ASP A 236 18.98 -12.88 13.77
CA ASP A 236 20.23 -13.25 13.07
C ASP A 236 21.12 -12.07 12.62
N GLY A 237 20.97 -10.90 13.24
CA GLY A 237 21.79 -9.72 12.92
C GLY A 237 21.43 -9.05 11.60
N ALA A 238 20.25 -9.32 11.02
CA ALA A 238 19.70 -8.66 9.84
C ALA A 238 19.44 -7.14 10.01
N GLY A 239 19.78 -6.61 11.18
CA GLY A 239 19.71 -5.19 11.49
C GLY A 239 18.28 -4.68 11.63
N LEU A 240 18.17 -3.36 11.61
CA LEU A 240 16.95 -2.63 11.89
C LEU A 240 16.05 -2.51 10.65
N LEU A 241 14.76 -2.76 10.80
CA LEU A 241 13.71 -2.46 9.82
C LEU A 241 12.77 -1.42 10.41
N ARG A 242 12.56 -0.29 9.73
CA ARG A 242 11.57 0.71 10.10
C ARG A 242 10.21 0.36 9.48
N LEU A 243 9.19 0.23 10.31
CA LEU A 243 7.79 0.02 9.92
C LEU A 243 7.02 1.32 10.10
N VAL A 244 6.30 1.75 9.06
CA VAL A 244 5.61 3.06 9.05
C VAL A 244 4.21 2.94 8.45
N ALA A 245 3.22 3.56 9.08
CA ALA A 245 1.88 3.72 8.53
C ALA A 245 1.39 5.15 8.80
N ASN A 246 0.75 5.76 7.78
CA ASN A 246 0.17 7.10 7.85
C ASN A 246 -1.17 7.15 7.09
N GLN A 247 -2.18 6.65 7.78
CA GLN A 247 -3.53 6.34 7.37
C GLN A 247 -4.46 7.42 7.89
N ARG A 248 -5.29 8.00 7.01
CA ARG A 248 -6.30 8.97 7.42
C ARG A 248 -7.48 8.27 8.11
N GLY A 249 -7.86 7.10 7.60
CA GLY A 249 -9.07 6.39 8.00
C GLY A 249 -10.34 7.03 7.45
N TYR A 250 -11.48 6.41 7.72
CA TYR A 250 -12.78 6.86 7.24
C TYR A 250 -13.09 8.29 7.66
N TYR A 251 -13.85 9.02 6.82
CA TYR A 251 -14.28 10.39 7.13
C TYR A 251 -14.94 10.53 8.51
N PHE A 252 -15.77 9.57 8.90
CA PHE A 252 -16.50 9.57 10.18
C PHE A 252 -15.72 8.92 11.34
N ALA A 253 -14.54 8.36 11.08
CA ALA A 253 -13.73 7.63 12.05
C ALA A 253 -12.23 7.73 11.68
N GLN A 254 -11.71 8.96 11.68
CA GLN A 254 -10.32 9.22 11.32
C GLN A 254 -9.36 8.58 12.35
N SER A 255 -8.25 8.07 11.84
CA SER A 255 -7.20 7.44 12.63
C SER A 255 -6.41 8.49 13.41
N GLU A 256 -6.18 8.23 14.69
CA GLU A 256 -5.34 9.10 15.52
C GLU A 256 -3.91 9.17 14.96
N GLY A 257 -3.29 10.35 15.03
CA GLY A 257 -1.89 10.54 14.61
C GLY A 257 -1.68 10.64 13.10
N PHE A 258 -2.73 10.71 12.29
CA PHE A 258 -2.60 10.99 10.86
C PHE A 258 -1.94 12.36 10.64
N ASP A 259 -0.94 12.40 9.77
CA ASP A 259 -0.20 13.60 9.42
C ASP A 259 -0.16 13.75 7.89
N GLY A 260 -0.92 14.71 7.35
CA GLY A 260 -0.94 14.98 5.90
C GLY A 260 0.42 15.45 5.35
N GLU A 261 1.35 15.85 6.21
CA GLU A 261 2.70 16.29 5.86
C GLU A 261 3.76 15.19 6.02
N LYS A 262 3.38 13.98 6.44
CA LYS A 262 4.31 12.90 6.77
C LYS A 262 5.24 12.57 5.61
N THR A 263 6.54 12.67 5.86
CA THR A 263 7.58 12.20 4.96
C THR A 263 8.41 11.08 5.58
N ILE A 264 8.97 10.23 4.71
CA ILE A 264 10.01 9.26 5.06
C ILE A 264 11.30 9.64 4.33
N GLU A 265 12.40 9.73 5.08
CA GLU A 265 13.74 9.84 4.50
C GLU A 265 14.22 8.46 4.02
N LEU A 266 14.84 8.45 2.84
CA LEU A 266 15.36 7.28 2.14
C LEU A 266 16.90 7.26 2.12
#